data_AF-A0A845SGM4-F1
#
_entry.id   AF-A0A845SGM4-F1
#
_cell.length_a   1.000
_cell.length_b   1.000
_cell.length_c   1.000
_cell.angle_alpha   90.00
_cell.angle_beta   90.00
_cell.angle_gamma   90.00
#
_symmetry.space_group_name_H-M   'P 1'
#
loop_
_entity.id
_entity.type
_entity.pdbx_description
1 polymer ?
#
loop_
_entity_poly.entity_id
_entity_poly.type
_entity_poly.pdbx_seq_one_letter_code
_entity_poly.pdbx_strand_id
1 'polypeptide(L)'
;MHYSSSAVFGTEDNFPIMLRYYAWALMAKAKQLDSAVFDSDQFTNWTNRLLGLKGKFTCVAMLSQMMTEHSGKRFQEVLAGIMPPAWN
;
A
#
# COMPACT_ATOMS: atom_id res chain seq x y z
N MET A 1 -4.86 -0.93 -1.73
CA MET A 1 -4.25 -2.03 -2.51
C MET A 1 -5.11 -3.30 -2.47
N HIS A 2 -6.44 -3.17 -2.37
CA HIS A 2 -7.33 -4.34 -2.25
C HIS A 2 -7.62 -5.05 -3.57
N TYR A 3 -7.60 -4.35 -4.71
CA TYR A 3 -7.60 -4.97 -6.06
C TYR A 3 -6.50 -6.01 -6.25
N SER A 4 -5.49 -6.00 -5.39
CA SER A 4 -4.26 -6.76 -5.56
C SER A 4 -3.95 -7.65 -4.34
N SER A 5 -4.92 -7.79 -3.43
CA SER A 5 -4.95 -8.84 -2.41
C SER A 5 -5.20 -10.19 -3.09
N SER A 6 -4.81 -11.30 -2.43
CA SER A 6 -5.13 -12.67 -2.85
C SER A 6 -6.64 -12.91 -3.02
N ALA A 7 -7.45 -11.98 -2.54
CA ALA A 7 -8.91 -11.96 -2.69
C ALA A 7 -9.43 -11.50 -4.06
N VAL A 8 -8.62 -10.86 -4.95
CA VAL A 8 -9.15 -10.24 -6.19
C VAL A 8 -8.39 -10.62 -7.47
N PHE A 9 -7.05 -10.48 -7.55
CA PHE A 9 -6.30 -10.73 -8.81
C PHE A 9 -4.92 -11.39 -8.67
N GLY A 10 -4.47 -11.78 -7.47
CA GLY A 10 -3.15 -12.42 -7.27
C GLY A 10 -3.24 -13.77 -6.59
N THR A 11 -2.31 -14.68 -6.87
CA THR A 11 -1.95 -15.75 -5.93
C THR A 11 -1.01 -15.17 -4.88
N GLU A 12 -0.89 -15.80 -3.70
CA GLU A 12 -0.07 -15.31 -2.58
C GLU A 12 1.36 -14.93 -2.98
N ASP A 13 1.90 -15.60 -4.01
CA ASP A 13 3.29 -15.45 -4.47
C ASP A 13 3.47 -14.72 -5.81
N ASN A 14 2.43 -14.55 -6.63
CA ASN A 14 2.57 -13.97 -7.96
C ASN A 14 1.63 -12.79 -8.17
N PHE A 15 2.19 -11.62 -7.86
CA PHE A 15 1.55 -10.34 -8.00
C PHE A 15 1.99 -9.67 -9.31
N PRO A 16 1.07 -9.12 -10.13
CA PRO A 16 1.46 -8.43 -11.35
C PRO A 16 2.38 -7.24 -11.04
N ILE A 17 3.62 -7.32 -11.50
CA ILE A 17 4.66 -6.31 -11.21
C ILE A 17 4.22 -4.87 -11.54
N MET A 18 3.38 -4.71 -12.57
CA MET A 18 2.81 -3.43 -12.97
C MET A 18 1.94 -2.79 -11.88
N LEU A 19 1.12 -3.57 -11.17
CA LEU A 19 0.29 -3.05 -10.09
C LEU A 19 1.14 -2.56 -8.90
N ARG A 20 2.34 -3.13 -8.70
CA ARG A 20 3.27 -2.78 -7.63
C ARG A 20 3.90 -1.43 -7.96
N TYR A 21 4.35 -1.28 -9.20
CA TYR A 21 4.85 0.00 -9.68
C TYR A 21 3.78 1.10 -9.67
N TYR A 22 2.55 0.77 -10.05
CA TYR A 22 1.45 1.72 -9.99
C TYR A 22 1.17 2.18 -8.56
N ALA A 23 1.05 1.24 -7.61
CA ALA A 23 0.80 1.57 -6.21
C ALA A 23 1.98 2.33 -5.58
N TRP A 24 3.21 1.99 -5.95
CA TRP A 24 4.40 2.75 -5.56
C TRP A 24 4.37 4.18 -6.11
N ALA A 25 3.99 4.37 -7.38
CA ALA A 25 3.91 5.71 -7.98
C ALA A 25 2.88 6.60 -7.27
N LEU A 26 1.72 6.04 -6.91
CA LEU A 26 0.71 6.76 -6.11
C LEU A 26 1.28 7.16 -4.74
N MET A 27 1.96 6.24 -4.05
CA MET A 27 2.58 6.50 -2.76
C MET A 27 3.70 7.56 -2.86
N ALA A 28 4.53 7.50 -3.91
CA ALA A 28 5.59 8.48 -4.18
C ALA A 28 5.00 9.86 -4.45
N LYS A 29 3.88 9.93 -5.20
CA LYS A 29 3.18 11.19 -5.43
C LYS A 29 2.58 11.76 -4.15
N ALA A 30 1.98 10.91 -3.30
CA ALA A 30 1.46 11.34 -2.00
C ALA A 30 2.57 11.96 -1.13
N LYS A 31 3.76 11.34 -1.06
CA LYS A 31 4.91 11.89 -0.33
C LYS A 31 5.40 13.21 -0.92
N GLN A 32 5.34 13.37 -2.25
CA GLN A 32 5.73 14.61 -2.91
C GLN A 32 4.75 15.75 -2.59
N LEU A 33 3.45 15.45 -2.48
CA LEU A 33 2.43 16.44 -2.14
C LEU A 33 2.50 16.85 -0.67
N ASP A 34 2.62 15.87 0.22
CA ASP A 34 2.77 16.10 1.65
C ASP A 34 3.58 14.96 2.29
N SER A 35 4.74 15.31 2.83
CA SER A 35 5.60 14.34 3.52
C SER A 35 5.05 13.93 4.89
N ALA A 36 4.19 14.73 5.52
CA ALA A 36 3.60 14.45 6.83
C ALA A 36 2.59 13.29 6.81
N VAL A 37 2.20 12.83 5.62
CA VAL A 37 1.36 11.64 5.42
C VAL A 37 2.03 10.37 5.97
N PHE A 38 3.37 10.35 6.00
CA PHE A 38 4.17 9.20 6.42
C PHE A 38 4.90 9.49 7.73
N ASP A 39 5.04 8.47 8.57
CA ASP A 39 5.99 8.50 9.69
C ASP A 39 7.43 8.42 9.21
N SER A 40 8.37 8.71 10.12
CA SER A 40 9.80 8.54 9.87
C SER A 40 10.09 7.15 9.29
N ASP A 41 10.84 7.11 8.19
CA ASP A 41 11.26 5.91 7.47
C ASP A 41 10.14 5.02 6.90
N GLN A 42 8.87 5.33 7.14
CA GLN A 42 7.73 4.51 6.73
C GLN A 42 7.63 4.40 5.21
N PHE A 43 7.79 5.52 4.50
CA PHE A 43 7.82 5.53 3.03
C PHE A 43 8.91 4.60 2.46
N THR A 44 10.12 4.67 3.03
CA THR A 44 11.25 3.86 2.60
C THR A 44 11.00 2.38 2.92
N ASN A 45 10.42 2.08 4.09
CA ASN A 45 10.04 0.74 4.50
C ASN A 45 9.04 0.12 3.51
N TRP A 46 7.94 0.82 3.25
CA TRP A 46 6.90 0.37 2.33
C TRP A 46 7.40 0.24 0.90
N THR A 47 8.23 1.17 0.43
CA THR A 47 8.87 1.07 -0.90
C THR A 47 9.68 -0.23 -1.03
N ASN A 48 10.51 -0.55 -0.03
CA ASN A 48 11.31 -1.77 -0.05
C ASN A 48 10.43 -3.03 -0.06
N ARG A 49 9.31 -3.03 0.69
CA ARG A 49 8.37 -4.16 0.73
C ARG A 49 7.61 -4.33 -0.58
N LEU A 50 7.12 -3.23 -1.17
CA LEU A 50 6.41 -3.19 -2.45
C LEU A 50 7.27 -3.74 -3.59
N LEU A 51 8.51 -3.25 -3.68
CA LEU A 51 9.41 -3.53 -4.79
C LEU A 51 10.33 -4.72 -4.54
N GLY A 52 10.21 -5.39 -3.38
CA GLY A 52 11.06 -6.53 -3.01
C GLY A 52 12.54 -6.18 -2.84
N LEU A 53 12.85 -4.91 -2.59
CA LEU A 53 14.23 -4.43 -2.46
C LEU A 53 14.83 -4.86 -1.11
N LYS A 54 16.16 -5.04 -1.09
CA LYS A 54 16.93 -5.40 0.12
C LYS A 54 16.44 -6.71 0.79
N GLY A 55 15.90 -7.65 0.01
CA GLY A 55 15.36 -8.91 0.53
C GLY A 55 14.11 -8.75 1.40
N LYS A 56 13.45 -7.58 1.38
CA LYS A 56 12.26 -7.28 2.21
C LYS A 56 10.93 -7.57 1.51
N PHE A 57 10.93 -8.45 0.50
CA PHE A 57 9.69 -8.83 -0.16
C PHE A 57 8.68 -9.33 0.88
N THR A 58 7.50 -8.72 0.89
CA THR A 58 6.41 -9.08 1.81
C THR A 58 5.18 -9.37 0.98
N CYS A 59 4.38 -10.36 1.39
CA CYS A 59 3.05 -10.59 0.83
C CYS A 59 2.28 -9.27 0.76
N VAL A 60 1.70 -8.97 -0.40
CA VAL A 60 1.05 -7.67 -0.65
C VAL A 60 -0.20 -7.50 0.21
N ALA A 61 -0.84 -8.59 0.63
CA ALA A 61 -1.93 -8.55 1.59
C ALA A 61 -1.48 -7.93 2.93
N MET A 62 -0.34 -8.37 3.47
CA MET A 62 0.23 -7.83 4.71
C MET A 62 0.57 -6.34 4.56
N LEU A 63 1.17 -5.93 3.43
CA LEU A 63 1.48 -4.51 3.20
C LEU A 63 0.20 -3.67 3.03
N SER A 64 -0.81 -4.19 2.34
CA SER A 64 -2.11 -3.52 2.19
C SER A 64 -2.79 -3.33 3.55
N GLN A 65 -2.75 -4.34 4.43
CA GLN A 65 -3.25 -4.23 5.79
C GLN A 65 -2.53 -3.12 6.57
N MET A 66 -1.19 -3.12 6.58
CA MET A 66 -0.40 -2.09 7.26
C MET A 66 -0.74 -0.67 6.78
N MET A 67 -0.90 -0.47 5.46
CA MET A 67 -1.25 0.84 4.90
C MET A 67 -2.67 1.25 5.24
N THR A 68 -3.60 0.29 5.30
CA THR A 68 -5.00 0.52 5.66
C THR A 68 -5.13 0.88 7.13
N GLU A 69 -4.45 0.17 8.03
CA GLU A 69 -4.41 0.48 9.46
C GLU A 69 -3.81 1.87 9.73
N HIS A 70 -2.73 2.22 9.02
CA HIS A 70 -2.13 3.56 9.09
C HIS A 70 -3.11 4.65 8.65
N SER A 71 -3.78 4.42 7.52
CA SER A 71 -4.74 5.37 6.96
C SER A 71 -5.98 5.51 7.83
N GLY A 72 -6.45 4.42 8.45
CA GLY A 72 -7.59 4.44 9.37
C GLY A 72 -7.31 5.22 10.64
N LYS A 73 -6.05 5.25 11.11
CA LYS A 73 -5.66 6.02 12.30
C LYS A 73 -5.52 7.52 12.04
N ARG A 74 -5.21 7.94 10.82
CA ARG A 74 -4.85 9.34 10.50
C ARG A 74 -5.80 10.06 9.54
N PHE A 75 -6.42 9.31 8.65
CA PHE A 75 -7.16 9.83 7.49
C PHE A 75 -8.50 9.08 7.33
N GLN A 76 -9.16 8.76 8.43
CA GLN A 76 -10.34 7.90 8.46
C GLN A 76 -11.46 8.38 7.51
N GLU A 77 -11.74 9.68 7.49
CA GLU A 77 -12.76 10.27 6.61
C GLU A 77 -12.39 10.15 5.13
N VAL A 78 -11.12 10.42 4.79
CA VAL A 78 -10.61 10.28 3.42
C VAL A 78 -10.67 8.81 2.99
N LEU A 79 -10.27 7.89 3.88
CA LEU A 79 -10.28 6.46 3.63
C LEU A 79 -11.69 5.96 3.35
N ALA A 80 -12.68 6.36 4.15
CA ALA A 80 -14.08 6.02 3.96
C ALA A 80 -14.65 6.57 2.64
N GLY A 81 -14.14 7.70 2.14
CA GLY A 81 -14.56 8.30 0.88
C GLY A 81 -13.98 7.64 -0.38
N ILE A 82 -12.84 6.95 -0.28
CA ILE A 82 -12.13 6.37 -1.44
C ILE A 82 -12.11 4.84 -1.45
N MET A 83 -12.30 4.20 -0.29
CA MET A 83 -12.27 2.75 -0.17
C MET A 83 -13.65 2.17 -0.50
N PRO A 84 -13.74 1.20 -1.42
CA PRO A 84 -14.97 0.46 -1.65
C PRO A 84 -15.51 -0.14 -0.33
N PRO A 85 -16.82 0.00 -0.03
CA PRO A 85 -17.39 -0.48 1.24
C PRO A 85 -17.19 -1.98 1.50
N ALA A 86 -17.05 -2.79 0.45
CA ALA A 86 -16.82 -4.22 0.55
C ALA A 86 -15.39 -4.61 0.95
N TRP A 87 -14.48 -3.64 1.08
CA TRP A 87 -13.06 -3.85 1.39
C TRP A 87 -12.66 -3.33 2.77
N ASN A 88 -13.65 -2.90 3.54
CA ASN A 88 -13.50 -2.47 4.92
C ASN A 88 -13.60 -3.66 5.87
#